data_AF-A0A445MAX4-F1
#
_entry.id   AF-A0A445MAX4-F1
#
_cell.length_a   1.000
_cell.length_b   1.000
_cell.length_c   1.000
_cell.angle_alpha   90.00
_cell.angle_beta   90.00
_cell.angle_gamma   90.00
#
_symmetry.space_group_name_H-M   'P 1'
#
loop_
_entity.id
_entity.type
_entity.pdbx_description
1 polymer ?
#
loop_
_entity_poly.entity_id
_entity_poly.type
_entity_poly.pdbx_seq_one_letter_code
_entity_poly.pdbx_strand_id
1 'polypeptide(L)'
;MRISSFHPALQIATTGSRSKDYFDKYGDLKRIRRLKFWPLDRLFVEKYKFSEASAHEFVEFLCPLLDFAAEKRPTAAQCLQHPWLKVRDSKSGGENNEAGVEKLETGMSKLKVQVGK
;
A
#
# COMPACT_ATOMS: atom_id res chain seq x y z
N MET A 1 5.43 1.46 -18.94
CA MET A 1 4.06 1.74 -18.46
C MET A 1 3.94 3.25 -18.32
N ARG A 2 2.98 3.86 -19.00
CA ARG A 2 2.74 5.32 -18.89
C ARG A 2 1.67 5.54 -17.84
N ILE A 3 1.78 6.59 -17.04
CA ILE A 3 0.73 6.94 -16.07
C ILE A 3 -0.58 7.30 -16.82
N SER A 4 -0.45 7.78 -18.06
CA SER A 4 -1.56 8.07 -18.96
C SER A 4 -2.35 6.86 -19.46
N SER A 5 -1.88 5.61 -19.28
CA SER A 5 -2.68 4.44 -19.61
C SER A 5 -3.77 4.14 -18.57
N PHE A 6 -3.77 4.85 -17.45
CA PHE A 6 -4.86 4.82 -16.46
C PHE A 6 -5.65 6.13 -16.57
N HIS A 7 -6.77 6.11 -17.30
CA HIS A 7 -7.64 7.27 -17.52
C HIS A 7 -7.95 8.10 -16.25
N PRO A 8 -8.27 7.51 -15.07
CA PRO A 8 -8.46 8.31 -13.85
C PRO A 8 -7.18 8.93 -13.29
N ALA A 9 -6.00 8.33 -13.55
CA ALA A 9 -4.72 8.82 -13.01
C ALA A 9 -4.26 10.12 -13.68
N LEU A 10 -4.68 10.40 -14.93
CA LEU A 10 -4.28 11.61 -15.66
C LEU A 10 -4.88 12.88 -15.05
N GLN A 11 -6.16 12.85 -14.68
CA GLN A 11 -6.81 13.99 -14.02
C GLN A 11 -6.09 14.29 -12.70
N ILE A 12 -5.84 13.26 -11.89
CA ILE A 12 -5.19 13.39 -10.58
C ILE A 12 -3.74 13.87 -10.73
N ALA A 13 -3.02 13.39 -11.73
CA ALA A 13 -1.65 13.81 -12.02
C ALA A 13 -1.54 15.30 -12.42
N THR A 14 -2.60 15.87 -13.02
CA THR A 14 -2.57 17.23 -13.58
C THR A 14 -3.25 18.28 -12.69
N THR A 15 -4.19 17.90 -11.82
CA THR A 15 -4.93 18.81 -10.92
C THR A 15 -4.08 19.38 -9.77
N GLY A 16 -2.98 18.75 -9.38
CA GLY A 16 -2.15 19.23 -8.27
C GLY A 16 -1.46 20.57 -8.55
N SER A 17 -1.32 21.44 -7.54
CA SER A 17 -0.64 22.74 -7.66
C SER A 17 0.78 22.66 -8.25
N ARG A 18 1.51 21.58 -7.92
CA ARG A 18 2.87 21.30 -8.43
C ARG A 18 2.90 20.29 -9.58
N SER A 19 1.76 19.93 -10.17
CA SER A 19 1.67 18.91 -11.23
C SER A 19 2.61 19.20 -12.39
N LYS A 20 2.71 20.48 -12.78
CA LYS A 20 3.53 20.96 -13.89
C LYS A 20 5.03 20.70 -13.72
N ASP A 21 5.52 20.53 -12.50
CA ASP A 21 6.94 20.28 -12.26
C ASP A 21 7.32 18.81 -12.49
N TYR A 22 6.35 17.90 -12.33
CA TYR A 22 6.56 16.45 -12.35
C TYR A 22 6.04 15.78 -13.63
N PHE A 23 4.90 16.24 -14.15
CA PHE A 23 4.21 15.61 -15.28
C PHE A 23 4.21 16.49 -16.53
N ASP A 24 4.29 15.86 -17.70
CA ASP A 24 4.05 16.50 -18.99
C ASP A 24 2.53 16.64 -19.26
N LYS A 25 2.16 17.39 -20.29
CA LYS A 25 0.76 17.58 -20.72
C LYS A 25 0.04 16.26 -21.05
N TYR A 26 0.82 15.22 -21.35
CA TYR A 26 0.32 13.87 -21.60
C TYR A 26 0.27 12.98 -20.34
N GLY A 27 0.63 13.50 -19.16
CA GLY A 27 0.63 12.75 -17.89
C GLY A 27 1.86 11.89 -17.62
N ASP A 28 2.90 12.00 -18.44
CA ASP A 28 4.16 11.25 -18.25
C ASP A 28 5.14 12.00 -17.33
N LEU A 29 5.94 11.27 -16.56
CA LEU A 29 6.95 11.87 -15.67
C LEU A 29 8.09 12.52 -16.49
N LYS A 30 8.36 13.81 -16.23
CA LYS A 30 9.36 14.59 -16.99
C LYS A 30 10.79 14.08 -16.82
N ARG A 31 11.16 13.69 -15.60
CA ARG A 31 12.54 13.31 -15.25
C ARG A 31 12.80 11.81 -15.29
N ILE A 32 11.78 10.97 -15.12
CA ILE A 32 11.91 9.51 -15.02
C ILE A 32 11.35 8.88 -16.29
N ARG A 33 12.24 8.47 -17.21
CA ARG A 33 11.84 7.87 -18.50
C ARG A 33 11.58 6.37 -18.44
N ARG A 34 12.10 5.68 -17.42
CA ARG A 34 11.97 4.22 -17.27
C ARG A 34 11.47 3.89 -15.87
N LEU A 35 10.16 3.75 -15.76
CA LEU A 35 9.54 3.23 -14.54
C LEU A 35 9.49 1.70 -14.61
N LYS A 36 10.07 1.02 -13.61
CA LYS A 36 9.88 -0.41 -13.42
C LYS A 36 8.67 -0.61 -12.54
N PHE A 37 7.60 -1.15 -13.11
CA PHE A 37 6.43 -1.55 -12.34
C PHE A 37 6.73 -2.87 -11.63
N TRP A 38 6.41 -2.94 -10.34
CA TRP A 38 6.48 -4.18 -9.58
C TRP A 38 5.14 -4.34 -8.85
N PRO A 39 4.33 -5.35 -9.22
CA PRO A 39 3.05 -5.59 -8.55
C PRO A 39 3.30 -5.97 -7.09
N LEU A 40 2.42 -5.53 -6.20
CA LEU A 40 2.56 -5.75 -4.76
C LEU A 40 2.58 -7.23 -4.42
N ASP A 41 1.82 -8.08 -5.11
CA ASP A 41 1.82 -9.54 -4.89
C ASP A 41 3.23 -10.13 -5.03
N ARG A 42 3.91 -9.78 -6.14
CA ARG A 42 5.29 -10.23 -6.40
C ARG A 42 6.28 -9.62 -5.43
N LEU A 43 6.11 -8.36 -5.05
CA LEU A 43 6.95 -7.72 -4.04
C LEU A 43 6.88 -8.49 -2.72
N PHE A 44 5.69 -8.87 -2.26
CA PHE A 44 5.51 -9.58 -1.00
C PHE A 44 6.06 -11.01 -1.05
N VAL A 45 5.84 -11.74 -2.14
CA VAL A 45 6.36 -13.10 -2.29
C VAL A 45 7.88 -13.11 -2.50
N GLU A 46 8.40 -12.30 -3.42
CA GLU A 46 9.81 -12.36 -3.81
C GLU A 46 10.72 -11.72 -2.75
N LYS A 47 10.36 -10.51 -2.28
CA LYS A 47 11.20 -9.71 -1.37
C LYS A 47 10.91 -10.00 0.10
N TYR A 48 9.63 -10.11 0.48
CA TYR A 48 9.24 -10.29 1.87
C TYR A 48 8.99 -11.75 2.25
N LYS A 49 9.08 -12.68 1.29
CA LYS A 49 8.89 -14.13 1.51
C LYS A 49 7.55 -14.48 2.16
N PHE A 50 6.51 -13.71 1.83
CA PHE A 50 5.14 -14.06 2.22
C PHE A 50 4.69 -15.31 1.46
N SER A 51 3.77 -16.08 2.05
CA SER A 51 3.02 -17.08 1.30
C SER A 51 2.15 -16.36 0.26
N GLU A 52 1.91 -16.99 -0.88
CA GLU A 52 1.08 -16.40 -1.95
C GLU A 52 -0.32 -16.03 -1.45
N ALA A 53 -0.93 -16.89 -0.61
CA ALA A 53 -2.23 -16.63 -0.02
C ALA A 53 -2.23 -15.41 0.91
N SER A 54 -1.29 -15.31 1.86
CA SER A 54 -1.23 -14.17 2.78
C SER A 54 -0.80 -12.88 2.09
N ALA A 55 0.02 -12.98 1.03
CA ALA A 55 0.35 -11.84 0.18
C ALA A 55 -0.90 -11.32 -0.55
N HIS A 56 -1.69 -12.23 -1.13
CA HIS A 56 -2.91 -11.87 -1.86
C HIS A 56 -3.94 -11.19 -0.96
N GLU A 57 -4.24 -11.77 0.21
CA GLU A 57 -5.16 -11.18 1.19
C GLU A 57 -4.71 -9.77 1.65
N PHE A 58 -3.39 -9.58 1.76
CA PHE A 58 -2.84 -8.29 2.16
C PHE A 58 -2.88 -7.25 1.04
N VAL A 59 -2.65 -7.67 -0.21
CA VAL A 59 -2.78 -6.81 -1.38
C VAL A 59 -4.24 -6.42 -1.61
N GLU A 60 -5.18 -7.32 -1.38
CA GLU A 60 -6.62 -7.03 -1.46
C GLU A 60 -7.01 -5.92 -0.47
N PHE A 61 -6.44 -5.92 0.73
CA PHE A 61 -6.60 -4.83 1.70
C PHE A 61 -5.93 -3.51 1.25
N LEU A 62 -4.72 -3.57 0.70
CA LEU A 62 -3.92 -2.38 0.37
C LEU A 62 -4.31 -1.69 -0.95
N CYS A 63 -4.72 -2.46 -1.96
CA CYS A 63 -5.10 -1.94 -3.27
C CYS A 63 -6.14 -0.80 -3.22
N PRO A 64 -7.28 -0.93 -2.51
CA PRO A 64 -8.27 0.14 -2.44
C PRO A 64 -7.77 1.37 -1.66
N LEU A 65 -6.84 1.19 -0.71
CA LEU A 65 -6.21 2.29 0.03
C LEU A 65 -5.22 3.10 -0.82
N LEU A 66 -4.60 2.47 -1.80
CA LEU A 66 -3.59 3.06 -2.68
C LEU A 66 -4.16 3.58 -3.99
N ASP A 67 -5.50 3.59 -4.17
CA ASP A 67 -6.13 4.17 -5.36
C ASP A 67 -5.73 5.65 -5.48
N PHE A 68 -5.48 6.08 -6.71
CA PHE A 68 -5.18 7.47 -7.01
C PHE A 68 -6.39 8.35 -6.68
N ALA A 69 -7.61 7.88 -6.98
CA ALA A 69 -8.83 8.63 -6.76
C ALA A 69 -9.23 8.59 -5.28
N ALA A 70 -9.20 9.75 -4.63
CA ALA A 70 -9.56 9.85 -3.21
C ALA A 70 -11.00 9.37 -2.94
N GLU A 71 -11.92 9.57 -3.89
CA GLU A 71 -13.32 9.14 -3.79
C GLU A 71 -13.49 7.62 -3.72
N LYS A 72 -12.54 6.86 -4.27
CA LYS A 72 -12.56 5.39 -4.24
C LYS A 72 -11.89 4.81 -3.01
N ARG A 73 -11.19 5.64 -2.22
CA ARG A 73 -10.51 5.15 -1.02
C ARG A 73 -11.53 4.86 0.07
N PRO A 74 -11.50 3.65 0.65
CA PRO A 74 -12.36 3.32 1.78
C PRO A 74 -12.00 4.19 2.99
N THR A 75 -13.01 4.49 3.80
CA THR A 75 -12.81 5.20 5.06
C THR A 75 -12.07 4.30 6.06
N ALA A 76 -11.35 4.90 7.01
CA ALA A 76 -10.63 4.14 8.04
C ALA A 76 -11.56 3.18 8.81
N ALA A 77 -12.81 3.59 9.08
CA ALA A 77 -13.82 2.75 9.71
C ALA A 77 -14.18 1.50 8.90
N GLN A 78 -14.22 1.62 7.56
CA GLN A 78 -14.44 0.48 6.66
C GLN A 78 -13.20 -0.43 6.60
N CYS A 79 -12.00 0.15 6.60
CA CYS A 79 -10.74 -0.62 6.60
C CYS A 79 -10.59 -1.50 7.85
N LEU A 80 -11.04 -1.03 9.01
CA LEU A 80 -11.04 -1.82 10.24
C LEU A 80 -11.93 -3.07 10.16
N GLN A 81 -12.91 -3.08 9.25
CA GLN A 81 -13.81 -4.21 9.08
C GLN A 81 -13.25 -5.30 8.16
N HIS A 82 -12.08 -5.08 7.54
CA HIS A 82 -11.53 -5.98 6.54
C HIS A 82 -11.13 -7.33 7.16
N PRO A 83 -11.40 -8.47 6.47
CA PRO A 83 -11.08 -9.81 6.98
C PRO A 83 -9.62 -9.95 7.41
N TRP A 84 -8.68 -9.40 6.64
CA TRP A 84 -7.25 -9.41 6.96
C TRP A 84 -6.91 -8.89 8.37
N LEU A 85 -7.64 -7.88 8.86
CA LEU A 85 -7.42 -7.33 10.20
C LEU A 85 -8.11 -8.16 11.29
N LYS A 86 -9.28 -8.73 10.98
CA LYS A 86 -10.15 -9.47 11.91
C LYS A 86 -9.67 -10.87 12.25
N VAL A 87 -8.82 -11.49 11.42
CA VAL A 87 -8.29 -12.84 11.65
C VAL A 87 -7.53 -12.97 12.99
N ARG A 88 -7.07 -11.85 13.57
CA ARG A 88 -6.28 -11.84 14.80
C ARG A 88 -7.11 -11.93 16.09
N ASP A 89 -8.38 -11.57 16.06
CA ASP A 89 -9.19 -11.52 17.29
C ASP A 89 -9.83 -12.87 17.65
N SER A 90 -9.80 -13.86 16.74
CA SER A 90 -10.45 -15.15 16.90
C SER A 90 -9.52 -16.36 17.09
N LYS A 91 -8.21 -16.16 17.29
CA LYS A 91 -7.28 -17.27 17.60
C LYS A 91 -6.79 -17.24 19.06
N SER A 92 -7.72 -17.34 20.00
CA SER A 92 -7.45 -17.93 21.32
C SER A 92 -7.70 -19.44 21.23
N GLY A 93 -6.67 -20.21 20.85
CA GLY A 93 -6.74 -21.67 20.76
C GLY A 93 -5.47 -22.22 20.12
N GLY A 94 -4.56 -22.73 20.97
CA GLY A 94 -3.23 -23.18 20.57
C GLY A 94 -3.25 -24.41 19.67
N GLU A 95 -2.26 -24.47 18.76
CA GLU A 95 -1.48 -25.66 18.43
C GLU A 95 -0.26 -25.25 17.58
N ASN A 96 0.84 -25.96 17.84
CA ASN A 96 2.22 -25.60 17.60
C ASN A 96 2.61 -25.50 16.12
N ASN A 97 3.35 -24.44 15.77
CA ASN A 97 4.50 -24.55 14.86
C ASN A 97 5.53 -23.50 15.26
N GLU A 98 6.57 -24.01 15.90
CA GLU A 98 7.70 -23.34 16.50
C GLU A 98 8.71 -22.99 15.40
N ALA A 99 8.62 -21.78 14.85
CA ALA A 99 9.74 -21.06 14.24
C ALA A 99 9.33 -19.62 13.86
N GLY A 100 9.81 -18.64 14.63
CA GLY A 100 10.14 -17.33 14.06
C GLY A 100 9.14 -16.19 14.25
N VAL A 101 8.41 -16.12 15.37
CA VAL A 101 7.64 -14.92 15.75
C VAL A 101 8.25 -14.27 17.00
N GLU A 102 9.48 -13.80 16.85
CA GLU A 102 10.12 -12.92 17.83
C GLU A 102 10.99 -11.90 17.11
N LYS A 103 10.36 -11.09 16.24
CA LYS A 103 10.97 -9.89 15.66
C LYS A 103 10.02 -8.96 14.88
N LEU A 104 8.82 -8.66 15.38
CA LEU A 104 8.01 -7.57 14.79
C LEU A 104 7.39 -6.59 15.78
N GLU A 105 7.77 -6.65 17.06
CA GLU A 105 7.32 -5.70 18.09
C GLU A 105 8.21 -4.45 18.24
N THR A 106 9.40 -4.42 17.62
CA THR A 106 10.36 -3.29 17.81
C THR A 106 10.15 -2.10 16.85
N GLY A 107 9.24 -2.21 15.86
CA GLY A 107 9.11 -1.20 14.79
C GLY A 107 8.17 -0.03 15.07
N MET A 108 7.17 -0.21 15.93
CA MET A 108 6.06 0.77 16.07
C MET A 108 6.31 1.84 17.14
N SER A 109 7.31 1.66 18.01
CA SER A 109 7.53 2.51 19.20
C SER A 109 8.39 3.76 18.95
N LYS A 110 8.75 4.08 17.70
CA LYS A 110 9.69 5.16 17.38
C LYS A 110 9.12 6.38 16.65
N LEU A 111 7.80 6.57 16.64
CA LEU A 111 7.20 7.84 16.20
C LEU A 111 6.97 8.76 17.41
N LYS A 112 8.04 9.43 17.84
CA LYS A 112 7.93 10.56 18.78
C LYS A 112 7.59 11.80 17.96
N VAL A 113 6.31 12.16 17.91
CA VAL A 113 5.84 13.44 17.35
C VAL A 113 6.29 14.54 18.31
N GLN A 114 7.25 15.34 17.88
CA GLN A 114 7.69 16.53 18.61
C GLN A 114 6.82 17.70 18.15
N VAL A 115 5.78 18.01 18.93
CA VAL A 115 5.07 19.29 18.81
C VAL A 115 6.02 20.39 19.29
N GLY A 116 6.35 21.30 18.37
CA GLY A 116 7.15 22.49 18.64
C GLY A 116 6.44 23.45 19.61
N LYS A 117 7.24 24.22 20.32
CA LYS A 117 6.81 25.35 21.13
C LYS A 117 6.83 26.63 20.30
#